data_AF-W8Q1D9-F1
#
_entry.id   AF-W8Q1D9-F1
#
_cell.length_a   1.000
_cell.length_b   1.000
_cell.length_c   1.000
_cell.angle_alpha   90.00
_cell.angle_beta   90.00
_cell.angle_gamma   90.00
#
_symmetry.space_group_name_H-M   'P 1'
#
loop_
_entity.id
_entity.type
_entity.pdbx_description
1 polymer ?
#
loop_
_entity_poly.entity_id
_entity_poly.type
_entity_poly.pdbx_seq_one_letter_code
_entity_poly.pdbx_strand_id
1 'polypeptide(L)'
;NIWCAAGKGTFSADEIVRRVKESNLAKVVTHRRLAVPQLGATGVAKHLVREGCGFTVTYGPVRAADLPDFLGDNRTATPDMRTVRFPLWERTKLIPVEVSVAWSWKVVLSVLVVAFLAGLGGDAAFSAADWGVRVGVVYALFLVPVIAGSVLVPMGLPVIPGRAFSTKGASAGAVLAAGTVIGLRSALPPLALVGLALGITALASYFAMNFTGTSTFTSPSGVKKEMR
;
A
#
# COMPACT_ATOMS: atom_id res chain seq x y z
N ASN A 1 8.86 4.02 10.20
CA ASN A 1 9.17 2.63 10.60
C ASN A 1 10.66 2.36 10.33
N ILE A 2 11.20 1.23 10.79
CA ILE A 2 12.65 0.96 10.74
C ILE A 2 13.16 0.82 9.29
N TRP A 3 12.44 0.12 8.40
CA TRP A 3 12.90 -0.05 7.01
C TRP A 3 12.91 1.26 6.23
N CYS A 4 11.94 2.15 6.44
CA CYS A 4 11.94 3.47 5.81
C CYS A 4 13.09 4.33 6.34
N ALA A 5 13.36 4.26 7.65
CA ALA A 5 14.47 5.00 8.24
C ALA A 5 15.82 4.47 7.72
N ALA A 6 15.96 3.15 7.60
CA ALA A 6 17.15 2.52 7.02
C ALA A 6 17.35 2.91 5.56
N GLY A 7 16.29 2.84 4.75
CA GLY A 7 16.33 3.26 3.34
C GLY A 7 16.59 4.76 3.14
N LYS A 8 16.23 5.61 4.11
CA LYS A 8 16.49 7.07 4.10
C LYS A 8 17.80 7.46 4.79
N GLY A 9 18.57 6.50 5.31
CA GLY A 9 19.82 6.76 6.02
C GLY A 9 19.68 7.31 7.44
N THR A 10 18.46 7.50 7.97
CA THR A 10 18.23 7.97 9.34
C THR A 10 18.30 6.84 10.38
N PHE A 11 18.28 5.59 9.94
CA PHE A 11 18.67 4.43 10.74
C PHE A 11 19.84 3.72 10.06
N SER A 12 21.05 4.22 10.32
CA SER A 12 22.27 3.83 9.61
C SER A 12 23.37 3.33 10.54
N ALA A 13 24.43 2.75 9.97
CA ALA A 13 25.63 2.39 10.73
C ALA A 13 26.23 3.59 11.48
N ASP A 14 26.31 4.75 10.81
CA ASP A 14 26.84 5.98 11.42
C ASP A 14 25.98 6.48 12.57
N GLU A 15 24.65 6.45 12.41
CA GLU A 15 23.74 6.83 13.49
C GLU A 15 23.88 5.87 14.68
N ILE A 16 24.00 4.56 14.45
CA ILE A 16 24.25 3.59 15.54
C ILE A 16 25.58 3.89 16.24
N VAL A 17 26.67 4.10 15.49
CA VAL A 17 27.98 4.41 16.05
C VAL A 17 27.93 5.68 16.90
N ARG A 18 27.25 6.73 16.40
CA ARG A 18 27.04 7.99 17.11
C ARG A 18 26.30 7.76 18.42
N ARG A 19 25.17 7.04 18.40
CA ARG A 19 24.37 6.75 19.62
C ARG A 19 25.12 5.90 20.63
N VAL A 20 25.91 4.91 20.20
CA VAL A 20 26.75 4.10 21.09
C VAL A 20 27.79 4.96 21.82
N LYS A 21 28.41 5.92 21.12
CA LYS A 21 29.41 6.84 21.70
C LYS A 21 28.76 7.85 22.64
N GLU A 22 27.70 8.53 22.19
CA GLU A 22 26.97 9.54 22.98
C GLU A 22 26.40 8.95 24.28
N SER A 23 25.85 7.74 24.22
CA SER A 23 25.31 7.04 25.40
C SER A 23 26.38 6.42 26.30
N ASN A 24 27.67 6.52 25.94
CA ASN A 24 28.77 5.85 26.64
C ASN A 24 28.50 4.35 26.86
N LEU A 25 27.83 3.67 25.92
CA LEU A 25 27.34 2.30 26.13
C LEU A 25 28.44 1.32 26.52
N ALA A 26 29.66 1.52 26.00
CA ALA A 26 30.84 0.73 26.34
C ALA A 26 31.23 0.75 27.84
N LYS A 27 30.75 1.74 28.61
CA LYS A 27 30.97 1.84 30.06
C LYS A 27 29.87 1.17 30.88
N VAL A 28 28.73 0.85 30.25
CA VAL A 28 27.53 0.32 30.93
C VAL A 28 27.44 -1.20 30.80
N VAL A 29 27.93 -1.77 29.69
CA VAL A 29 27.87 -3.21 29.44
C VAL A 29 29.27 -3.83 29.37
N THR A 30 29.39 -5.07 29.84
CA THR A 30 30.66 -5.83 29.84
C THR A 30 31.00 -6.46 28.48
N HIS A 31 30.06 -6.45 27.53
CA HIS A 31 30.21 -7.05 26.21
C HIS A 31 30.12 -6.01 25.09
N ARG A 32 30.63 -6.33 23.90
CA ARG A 32 30.51 -5.48 22.71
C ARG A 32 29.61 -6.08 21.63
N ARG A 33 28.35 -6.35 21.96
CA ARG A 33 27.35 -6.92 21.05
C ARG A 33 26.10 -6.05 21.01
N LEU A 34 25.56 -5.83 19.80
CA LEU A 34 24.31 -5.10 19.56
C LEU A 34 23.35 -5.99 18.79
N ALA A 35 22.10 -6.07 19.25
CA ALA A 35 21.00 -6.63 18.48
C ALA A 35 20.30 -5.50 17.72
N VAL A 36 20.23 -5.60 16.40
CA VAL A 36 19.60 -4.60 15.52
C VAL A 36 18.42 -5.25 14.79
N PRO A 37 17.29 -4.55 14.58
CA PRO A 37 16.15 -5.15 13.90
C PRO A 37 16.49 -5.63 12.48
N GLN A 38 15.96 -6.80 12.08
CA GLN A 38 16.22 -7.41 10.76
C GLN A 38 15.95 -6.43 9.60
N LEU A 39 14.86 -5.66 9.71
CA LEU A 39 14.41 -4.73 8.67
C LEU A 39 15.27 -3.45 8.56
N GLY A 40 16.26 -3.28 9.43
CA GLY A 40 17.26 -2.20 9.34
C GLY A 40 18.48 -2.55 8.49
N ALA A 41 18.57 -3.78 7.96
CA ALA A 41 19.77 -4.27 7.28
C ALA A 41 20.19 -3.45 6.05
N THR A 42 19.26 -2.75 5.39
CA THR A 42 19.57 -1.88 4.23
C THR A 42 20.34 -0.61 4.60
N GLY A 43 20.27 -0.16 5.86
CA GLY A 43 20.99 1.04 6.33
C GLY A 43 22.16 0.73 7.27
N VAL A 44 22.17 -0.45 7.90
CA VAL A 44 23.16 -0.80 8.94
C VAL A 44 24.15 -1.83 8.43
N ALA A 45 25.29 -1.37 7.93
CA ALA A 45 26.42 -2.23 7.59
C ALA A 45 27.18 -2.67 8.87
N LYS A 46 27.20 -3.98 9.16
CA LYS A 46 27.80 -4.51 10.40
C LYS A 46 29.30 -4.19 10.56
N HIS A 47 30.05 -4.21 9.46
CA HIS A 47 31.49 -3.96 9.47
C HIS A 47 31.79 -2.50 9.85
N LEU A 48 31.04 -1.53 9.29
CA LEU A 48 31.16 -0.12 9.64
C LEU A 48 30.85 0.15 11.12
N VAL A 49 29.85 -0.53 11.69
CA VAL A 49 29.57 -0.40 13.14
C VAL A 49 30.72 -0.93 13.98
N ARG A 50 31.30 -2.07 13.59
CA ARG A 50 32.45 -2.66 14.29
C ARG A 50 33.69 -1.77 14.18
N GLU A 51 33.98 -1.22 13.01
CA GLU A 51 35.09 -0.29 12.80
C GLU A 51 34.87 1.02 13.58
N GLY A 52 33.65 1.56 13.56
CA GLY A 52 33.34 2.86 14.15
C GLY A 52 33.26 2.88 15.68
N CYS A 53 32.88 1.78 16.33
CA CYS A 53 32.71 1.73 17.80
C CYS A 53 33.14 0.41 18.48
N GLY A 54 33.62 -0.58 17.73
CA GLY A 54 34.05 -1.87 18.27
C GLY A 54 32.92 -2.82 18.68
N PHE A 55 31.64 -2.45 18.44
CA PHE A 55 30.50 -3.34 18.70
C PHE A 55 30.20 -4.24 17.51
N THR A 56 29.96 -5.52 17.78
CA THR A 56 29.52 -6.48 16.78
C THR A 56 28.00 -6.49 16.70
N VAL A 57 27.47 -6.31 15.49
CA VAL A 57 26.03 -6.29 15.24
C VAL A 57 25.51 -7.68 14.86
N THR A 58 24.46 -8.11 15.55
CA THR A 58 23.65 -9.27 15.18
C THR A 58 22.27 -8.76 14.74
N TYR A 59 21.75 -9.28 13.64
CA TYR A 59 20.39 -8.95 13.24
C TYR A 59 19.43 -9.82 14.05
N GLY A 60 18.57 -9.16 14.83
CA GLY A 60 17.51 -9.78 15.60
C GLY A 60 16.27 -10.06 14.76
N PRO A 61 15.16 -10.44 15.39
CA PRO A 61 13.91 -10.76 14.70
C PRO A 61 13.27 -9.54 14.01
N VAL A 62 12.35 -9.83 13.09
CA VAL A 62 11.45 -8.84 12.47
C VAL A 62 10.49 -8.25 13.51
N ARG A 63 9.95 -9.10 14.40
CA ARG A 63 8.99 -8.70 15.44
C ARG A 63 9.69 -8.62 16.79
N ALA A 64 9.45 -7.54 17.53
CA ALA A 64 10.01 -7.37 18.88
C ALA A 64 9.50 -8.43 19.87
N ALA A 65 8.33 -9.02 19.61
CA ALA A 65 7.78 -10.10 20.43
C ALA A 65 8.64 -11.37 20.44
N ASP A 66 9.43 -11.60 19.38
CA ASP A 66 10.30 -12.78 19.27
C ASP A 66 11.68 -12.55 19.95
N LEU A 67 11.88 -11.39 20.57
CA LEU A 67 13.15 -11.03 21.20
C LEU A 67 13.54 -11.94 22.38
N PRO A 68 12.63 -12.37 23.28
CA PRO A 68 12.97 -13.30 24.36
C PRO A 68 13.55 -14.62 23.83
N ASP A 69 12.87 -15.23 22.84
CA ASP A 69 13.31 -16.49 22.23
C ASP A 69 14.63 -16.31 21.49
N PHE A 70 14.80 -15.21 20.75
CA PHE A 70 16.06 -14.87 20.10
C PHE A 70 17.22 -14.74 21.11
N LEU A 71 16.99 -14.09 22.26
CA LEU A 71 18.03 -13.93 23.28
C LEU A 71 18.36 -15.24 24.00
N GLY A 72 17.36 -16.13 24.16
CA GLY A 72 17.52 -17.48 24.70
C GLY A 72 18.27 -18.42 23.77
N ASP A 73 18.02 -18.35 22.46
CA ASP A 73 18.64 -19.21 21.44
C ASP A 73 19.95 -18.62 20.87
N ASN A 74 20.89 -18.32 21.76
CA ASN A 74 22.22 -17.81 21.42
C ASN A 74 22.25 -16.57 20.50
N ARG A 75 21.15 -15.81 20.41
CA ARG A 75 21.01 -14.63 19.53
C ARG A 75 21.06 -15.01 18.05
N THR A 76 20.46 -16.15 17.71
CA THR A 76 20.31 -16.60 16.32
C THR A 76 18.85 -16.48 15.91
N ALA A 77 18.55 -15.56 14.98
CA ALA A 77 17.19 -15.43 14.47
C ALA A 77 16.86 -16.64 13.57
N THR A 78 15.81 -17.38 13.91
CA THR A 78 15.28 -18.50 13.12
C THR A 78 14.72 -18.02 11.76
N PRO A 79 14.50 -18.90 10.77
CA PRO A 79 13.88 -18.52 9.51
C PRO A 79 12.51 -17.84 9.67
N ASP A 80 11.71 -18.29 10.64
CA ASP A 80 10.41 -17.69 10.96
C ASP A 80 10.54 -16.26 11.48
N MET A 81 11.48 -16.02 12.40
CA MET A 81 11.78 -14.69 12.95
C MET A 81 12.26 -13.69 11.88
N ARG A 82 12.79 -14.17 10.76
CA ARG A 82 13.27 -13.34 9.64
C ARG A 82 12.19 -13.04 8.60
N THR A 83 11.03 -13.69 8.68
CA THR A 83 10.01 -13.66 7.63
C THR A 83 8.85 -12.74 8.00
N VAL A 84 8.54 -11.76 7.14
CA VAL A 84 7.31 -10.97 7.24
C VAL A 84 6.16 -11.76 6.62
N ARG A 85 5.22 -12.26 7.43
CA ARG A 85 4.12 -13.12 6.97
C ARG A 85 3.01 -12.38 6.22
N PHE A 86 2.84 -11.07 6.46
CA PHE A 86 1.85 -10.19 5.83
C PHE A 86 0.46 -10.86 5.60
N PRO A 87 -0.20 -11.38 6.66
CA PRO A 87 -1.50 -12.04 6.58
C PRO A 87 -2.61 -11.04 6.20
N LEU A 88 -3.80 -11.55 5.85
CA LEU A 88 -4.95 -10.75 5.45
C LEU A 88 -5.25 -9.59 6.42
N TRP A 89 -5.21 -9.84 7.73
CA TRP A 89 -5.44 -8.81 8.76
C TRP A 89 -4.39 -7.69 8.77
N GLU A 90 -3.14 -7.96 8.40
CA GLU A 90 -2.13 -6.90 8.27
C GLU A 90 -2.37 -6.06 7.00
N ARG A 91 -2.90 -6.68 5.94
CA ARG A 91 -3.26 -5.99 4.69
C ARG A 91 -4.46 -5.08 4.86
N THR A 92 -5.47 -5.51 5.61
CA THR A 92 -6.68 -4.71 5.84
C THR A 92 -6.38 -3.43 6.62
N LYS A 93 -5.34 -3.41 7.47
CA LYS A 93 -4.89 -2.18 8.15
C LYS A 93 -4.41 -1.08 7.20
N LEU A 94 -4.06 -1.43 5.96
CA LEU A 94 -3.61 -0.46 4.95
C LEU A 94 -4.79 0.16 4.19
N ILE A 95 -5.96 -0.51 4.16
CA ILE A 95 -7.15 -0.05 3.44
C ILE A 95 -7.57 1.38 3.83
N PRO A 96 -7.62 1.77 5.12
CA PRO A 96 -8.00 3.14 5.48
C PRO A 96 -7.11 4.21 4.87
N VAL A 97 -5.80 3.95 4.76
CA VAL A 97 -4.85 4.88 4.15
C VAL A 97 -5.14 5.01 2.65
N GLU A 98 -5.35 3.90 1.95
CA GLU A 98 -5.67 3.92 0.51
C GLU A 98 -7.01 4.62 0.23
N VAL A 99 -8.03 4.35 1.06
CA VAL A 99 -9.34 4.99 0.94
C VAL A 99 -9.24 6.49 1.26
N SER A 100 -8.41 6.90 2.22
CA SER A 100 -8.25 8.32 2.55
C SER A 100 -7.70 9.16 1.38
N VAL A 101 -6.88 8.56 0.52
CA VAL A 101 -6.38 9.21 -0.70
C VAL A 101 -7.54 9.41 -1.69
N ALA A 102 -8.38 8.40 -1.88
CA ALA A 102 -9.58 8.51 -2.71
C ALA A 102 -10.62 9.50 -2.13
N TRP A 103 -10.69 9.61 -0.80
CA TRP A 103 -11.65 10.45 -0.09
C TRP A 103 -11.15 11.88 0.20
N SER A 104 -10.08 12.32 -0.47
CA SER A 104 -9.63 13.70 -0.34
C SER A 104 -10.76 14.67 -0.71
N TRP A 105 -10.88 15.79 0.01
CA TRP A 105 -11.98 16.74 -0.18
C TRP A 105 -12.10 17.23 -1.63
N LYS A 106 -10.97 17.33 -2.35
CA LYS A 106 -10.92 17.71 -3.76
C LYS A 106 -11.62 16.68 -4.63
N VAL A 107 -11.31 15.40 -4.45
CA VAL A 107 -11.92 14.31 -5.21
C VAL A 107 -13.41 14.21 -4.91
N VAL A 108 -13.79 14.26 -3.64
CA VAL A 108 -15.21 14.23 -3.23
C VAL A 108 -15.97 15.40 -3.85
N LEU A 109 -15.44 16.62 -3.76
CA LEU A 109 -16.05 17.80 -4.37
C LEU A 109 -16.16 17.65 -5.89
N SER A 110 -15.11 17.15 -6.56
CA SER A 110 -15.15 16.89 -8.00
C SER A 110 -16.24 15.89 -8.36
N VAL A 111 -16.39 14.79 -7.61
CA VAL A 111 -17.45 13.79 -7.84
C VAL A 111 -18.83 14.41 -7.65
N LEU A 112 -19.03 15.22 -6.61
CA LEU A 112 -20.30 15.91 -6.36
C LEU A 112 -20.65 16.91 -7.47
N VAL A 113 -19.68 17.70 -7.93
CA VAL A 113 -19.87 18.67 -9.02
C VAL A 113 -20.16 17.93 -10.33
N VAL A 114 -19.40 16.88 -10.66
CA VAL A 114 -19.62 16.09 -11.87
C VAL A 114 -20.98 15.39 -11.83
N ALA A 115 -21.38 14.84 -10.68
CA ALA A 115 -22.69 14.23 -10.51
C ALA A 115 -23.82 15.26 -10.69
N PHE A 116 -23.66 16.45 -10.11
CA PHE A 116 -24.60 17.55 -10.28
C PHE A 116 -24.73 17.96 -11.76
N LEU A 117 -23.60 18.23 -12.43
CA LEU A 117 -23.57 18.62 -13.85
C LEU A 117 -24.10 17.51 -14.77
N ALA A 118 -23.75 16.25 -14.51
CA ALA A 118 -24.26 15.11 -15.27
C ALA A 118 -25.77 14.98 -15.17
N GLY A 119 -26.34 15.32 -14.02
CA GLY A 119 -27.79 15.39 -13.81
C GLY A 119 -28.47 16.53 -14.58
N LEU A 120 -27.75 17.63 -14.86
CA LEU A 120 -28.30 18.78 -15.60
C LEU A 120 -28.32 18.59 -17.13
N GLY A 121 -27.53 17.65 -17.67
CA GLY A 121 -27.55 17.36 -19.10
C GLY A 121 -28.82 16.59 -19.51
N GLY A 122 -29.43 16.94 -20.65
CA GLY A 122 -30.59 16.26 -21.22
C GLY A 122 -31.36 17.13 -22.22
N ASP A 123 -32.08 16.51 -23.15
CA ASP A 123 -32.89 17.21 -24.15
C ASP A 123 -34.20 17.69 -23.51
N ALA A 124 -34.29 19.01 -23.31
CA ALA A 124 -35.49 19.85 -23.09
C ALA A 124 -36.47 19.54 -21.93
N ALA A 125 -36.52 18.34 -21.36
CA ALA A 125 -37.40 18.01 -20.23
C ALA A 125 -36.64 17.33 -19.09
N PHE A 126 -36.62 17.98 -17.92
CA PHE A 126 -36.04 17.40 -16.71
C PHE A 126 -36.91 16.24 -16.21
N SER A 127 -36.36 15.03 -16.21
CA SER A 127 -36.97 13.84 -15.61
C SER A 127 -36.17 13.45 -14.37
N ALA A 128 -36.86 13.35 -13.21
CA ALA A 128 -36.23 12.94 -11.96
C ALA A 128 -35.63 11.53 -12.03
N ALA A 129 -36.21 10.64 -12.84
CA ALA A 129 -35.70 9.28 -13.05
C ALA A 129 -34.37 9.30 -13.83
N ASP A 130 -34.29 10.07 -14.92
CA ASP A 130 -33.08 10.19 -15.73
C ASP A 130 -31.96 10.88 -14.97
N TRP A 131 -32.30 11.88 -14.15
CA TRP A 131 -31.37 12.52 -13.23
C TRP A 131 -30.77 11.49 -12.25
N GLY A 132 -31.62 10.67 -11.63
CA GLY A 132 -31.18 9.64 -10.68
C GLY A 132 -30.25 8.60 -11.32
N VAL A 133 -30.55 8.15 -12.54
CA VAL A 133 -29.68 7.22 -13.28
C VAL A 133 -28.32 7.85 -13.59
N ARG A 134 -28.28 9.09 -14.12
CA ARG A 134 -27.03 9.78 -14.48
C ARG A 134 -26.15 10.03 -13.26
N VAL A 135 -26.74 10.49 -12.17
CA VAL A 135 -26.07 10.69 -10.89
C VAL A 135 -25.54 9.36 -10.35
N GLY A 136 -26.36 8.30 -10.41
CA GLY A 136 -25.98 6.94 -10.01
C GLY A 136 -24.78 6.40 -10.80
N VAL A 137 -24.70 6.68 -12.11
CA VAL A 137 -23.55 6.30 -12.95
C VAL A 137 -22.27 7.00 -12.51
N VAL A 138 -22.32 8.29 -12.18
CA VAL A 138 -21.15 9.02 -11.67
C VAL A 138 -20.70 8.45 -10.33
N TYR A 139 -21.63 8.13 -9.43
CA TYR A 139 -21.28 7.47 -8.17
C TYR A 139 -20.69 6.07 -8.39
N ALA A 140 -21.23 5.28 -9.32
CA ALA A 140 -20.69 3.97 -9.68
C ALA A 140 -19.25 4.10 -10.24
N LEU A 141 -19.01 5.09 -11.11
CA LEU A 141 -17.66 5.40 -11.63
C LEU A 141 -16.66 5.77 -10.55
N PHE A 142 -17.11 6.27 -9.40
CA PHE A 142 -16.23 6.59 -8.28
C PHE A 142 -16.09 5.43 -7.29
N LEU A 143 -17.20 4.92 -6.77
CA LEU A 143 -17.21 3.95 -5.67
C LEU A 143 -16.72 2.57 -6.10
N VAL A 144 -17.12 2.08 -7.29
CA VAL A 144 -16.75 0.74 -7.74
C VAL A 144 -15.22 0.60 -7.92
N PRO A 145 -14.53 1.56 -8.56
CA PRO A 145 -13.07 1.55 -8.63
C PRO A 145 -12.35 1.64 -7.29
N VAL A 146 -12.86 2.44 -6.36
CA VAL A 146 -12.28 2.55 -5.00
C VAL A 146 -12.39 1.21 -4.28
N ILE A 147 -13.54 0.54 -4.37
CA ILE A 147 -13.72 -0.81 -3.81
C ILE A 147 -12.76 -1.80 -4.49
N ALA A 148 -12.67 -1.80 -5.83
CA ALA A 148 -11.77 -2.70 -6.54
C ALA A 148 -10.30 -2.47 -6.17
N GLY A 149 -9.80 -1.24 -6.33
CA GLY A 149 -8.38 -0.92 -6.21
C GLY A 149 -7.89 -0.73 -4.78
N SER A 150 -8.69 -0.12 -3.91
CA SER A 150 -8.27 0.23 -2.54
C SER A 150 -8.73 -0.77 -1.48
N VAL A 151 -9.67 -1.66 -1.79
CA VAL A 151 -10.18 -2.68 -0.83
C VAL A 151 -9.88 -4.10 -1.32
N LEU A 152 -10.38 -4.49 -2.50
CA LEU A 152 -10.25 -5.86 -2.99
C LEU A 152 -8.82 -6.23 -3.36
N VAL A 153 -8.05 -5.33 -3.97
CA VAL A 153 -6.64 -5.61 -4.32
C VAL A 153 -5.78 -5.88 -3.08
N PRO A 154 -5.78 -5.02 -2.03
CA PRO A 154 -5.05 -5.31 -0.80
C PRO A 154 -5.45 -6.64 -0.15
N MET A 155 -6.75 -6.97 -0.12
CA MET A 155 -7.24 -8.22 0.46
C MET A 155 -6.81 -9.45 -0.38
N GLY A 156 -6.96 -9.36 -1.70
CA GLY A 156 -6.73 -10.43 -2.66
C GLY A 156 -5.31 -10.52 -3.22
N LEU A 157 -4.34 -9.79 -2.67
CA LEU A 157 -2.97 -9.66 -3.19
C LEU A 157 -2.32 -10.95 -3.75
N PRO A 158 -2.38 -12.11 -3.04
CA PRO A 158 -1.72 -13.34 -3.46
C PRO A 158 -2.45 -14.06 -4.59
N VAL A 159 -3.75 -13.79 -4.75
CA VAL A 159 -4.65 -14.51 -5.65
C VAL A 159 -4.82 -13.76 -6.97
N ILE A 160 -4.81 -12.42 -6.93
CA ILE A 160 -5.04 -11.61 -8.13
C ILE A 160 -3.82 -11.70 -9.05
N PRO A 161 -4.01 -12.04 -10.34
CA PRO A 161 -2.91 -12.21 -11.28
C PRO A 161 -2.18 -10.90 -11.58
N GLY A 162 -0.94 -11.01 -12.02
CA GLY A 162 -0.10 -9.87 -12.40
C GLY A 162 0.96 -9.51 -11.37
N ARG A 163 2.07 -8.91 -11.86
CA ARG A 163 3.19 -8.45 -11.02
C ARG A 163 3.00 -7.00 -10.55
N ALA A 164 2.43 -6.14 -11.40
CA ALA A 164 2.16 -4.74 -11.10
C ALA A 164 0.80 -4.58 -10.41
N PHE A 165 0.68 -3.65 -9.47
CA PHE A 165 -0.58 -3.34 -8.82
C PHE A 165 -1.59 -2.74 -9.78
N SER A 166 -1.16 -1.97 -10.77
CA SER A 166 -2.01 -1.48 -11.86
C SER A 166 -2.71 -2.64 -12.58
N THR A 167 -1.99 -3.71 -12.92
CA THR A 167 -2.58 -4.90 -13.56
C THR A 167 -3.52 -5.68 -12.63
N LYS A 168 -3.22 -5.74 -11.33
CA LYS A 168 -4.13 -6.32 -10.33
C LYS A 168 -5.41 -5.49 -10.18
N GLY A 169 -5.28 -4.16 -10.19
CA GLY A 169 -6.40 -3.22 -10.15
C GLY A 169 -7.27 -3.28 -11.40
N ALA A 170 -6.66 -3.36 -12.58
CA ALA A 170 -7.37 -3.53 -13.84
C ALA A 170 -8.15 -4.85 -13.87
N SER A 171 -7.57 -5.96 -13.42
CA SER A 171 -8.27 -7.24 -13.37
C SER A 171 -9.43 -7.24 -12.36
N ALA A 172 -9.21 -6.74 -11.14
CA ALA A 172 -10.28 -6.59 -10.15
C ALA A 172 -11.38 -5.62 -10.63
N GLY A 173 -10.99 -4.51 -11.25
CA GLY A 173 -11.87 -3.51 -11.83
C GLY A 173 -12.70 -4.05 -12.98
N ALA A 174 -12.10 -4.85 -13.88
CA ALA A 174 -12.82 -5.47 -15.00
C ALA A 174 -13.92 -6.43 -14.53
N VAL A 175 -13.66 -7.19 -13.46
CA VAL A 175 -14.67 -8.08 -12.85
C VAL A 175 -15.85 -7.27 -12.29
N LEU A 176 -15.58 -6.21 -11.53
CA LEU A 176 -16.66 -5.36 -10.99
C LEU A 176 -17.36 -4.54 -12.08
N ALA A 177 -16.63 -4.12 -13.11
CA ALA A 177 -17.17 -3.45 -14.28
C ALA A 177 -18.19 -4.33 -15.01
N ALA A 178 -17.87 -5.62 -15.22
CA ALA A 178 -18.80 -6.56 -15.84
C ALA A 178 -20.11 -6.69 -15.04
N GLY A 179 -20.02 -6.82 -13.71
CA GLY A 179 -21.21 -6.85 -12.85
C GLY A 179 -22.03 -5.55 -12.93
N THR A 180 -21.36 -4.39 -12.96
CA THR A 180 -22.01 -3.08 -13.06
C THR A 180 -22.71 -2.90 -14.41
N VAL A 181 -22.08 -3.33 -15.50
CA VAL A 181 -22.66 -3.29 -16.86
C VAL A 181 -23.88 -4.18 -16.95
N ILE A 182 -23.84 -5.40 -16.40
CA ILE A 182 -24.99 -6.31 -16.39
C ILE A 182 -26.17 -5.68 -15.64
N GLY A 183 -25.91 -5.05 -14.50
CA GLY A 183 -26.95 -4.38 -13.69
C GLY A 183 -27.57 -3.16 -14.35
N LEU A 184 -26.81 -2.43 -15.19
CA LEU A 184 -27.27 -1.20 -15.85
C LEU A 184 -27.62 -1.37 -17.33
N ARG A 185 -27.60 -2.61 -17.85
CA ARG A 185 -27.77 -2.91 -19.29
C ARG A 185 -29.06 -2.37 -19.90
N SER A 186 -30.13 -2.30 -19.10
CA SER A 186 -31.45 -1.83 -19.52
C SER A 186 -31.66 -0.34 -19.33
N ALA A 187 -30.76 0.32 -18.58
CA ALA A 187 -30.87 1.73 -18.22
C ALA A 187 -29.98 2.63 -19.09
N LEU A 188 -28.96 2.07 -19.76
CA LEU A 188 -27.95 2.83 -20.48
C LEU A 188 -27.75 2.30 -21.91
N PRO A 189 -27.42 3.18 -22.88
CA PRO A 189 -27.08 2.76 -24.22
C PRO A 189 -25.75 1.98 -24.23
N PRO A 190 -25.51 1.09 -25.21
CA PRO A 190 -24.31 0.26 -25.28
C PRO A 190 -22.99 1.04 -25.21
N LEU A 191 -22.93 2.20 -25.87
CA LEU A 191 -21.74 3.05 -25.84
C LEU A 191 -21.42 3.59 -24.43
N ALA A 192 -22.45 3.96 -23.66
CA ALA A 192 -22.28 4.40 -22.28
C ALA A 192 -21.82 3.25 -21.36
N LEU A 193 -22.31 2.03 -21.60
CA LEU A 193 -21.87 0.84 -20.86
C LEU A 193 -20.39 0.51 -21.13
N VAL A 194 -19.94 0.63 -22.39
CA VAL A 194 -18.52 0.47 -22.74
C VAL A 194 -17.66 1.53 -22.04
N GLY A 195 -18.09 2.80 -22.10
CA GLY A 195 -17.41 3.90 -21.41
C GLY A 195 -17.33 3.67 -19.90
N LEU A 196 -18.43 3.22 -19.28
CA LEU A 196 -18.50 2.88 -17.86
C LEU A 196 -17.53 1.75 -17.51
N ALA A 197 -17.50 0.68 -18.29
CA ALA A 197 -16.63 -0.46 -18.04
C ALA A 197 -15.14 -0.08 -18.13
N LEU A 198 -14.77 0.68 -19.16
CA LEU A 198 -13.41 1.18 -19.34
C LEU A 198 -13.02 2.15 -18.23
N GLY A 199 -13.93 3.07 -17.85
CA GLY A 199 -13.72 4.02 -16.76
C GLY A 199 -13.50 3.32 -15.43
N ILE A 200 -14.34 2.34 -15.08
CA ILE A 200 -14.20 1.56 -13.85
C ILE A 200 -12.86 0.83 -13.83
N THR A 201 -12.50 0.17 -14.93
CA THR A 201 -11.26 -0.60 -15.05
C THR A 201 -10.02 0.28 -14.92
N ALA A 202 -10.02 1.44 -15.60
CA ALA A 202 -8.91 2.39 -15.58
C ALA A 202 -8.72 3.03 -14.20
N LEU A 203 -9.81 3.46 -13.56
CA LEU A 203 -9.75 4.04 -12.22
C LEU A 203 -9.35 2.99 -11.17
N ALA A 204 -9.80 1.75 -11.29
CA ALA A 204 -9.41 0.67 -10.37
C ALA A 204 -7.91 0.35 -10.50
N SER A 205 -7.39 0.35 -11.73
CA SER A 205 -5.95 0.24 -12.00
C SER A 205 -5.17 1.37 -11.30
N TYR A 206 -5.63 2.62 -11.43
CA TYR A 206 -5.02 3.78 -10.79
C TYR A 206 -5.06 3.68 -9.25
N PHE A 207 -6.21 3.34 -8.66
CA PHE A 207 -6.33 3.22 -7.21
C PHE A 207 -5.46 2.09 -6.65
N ALA A 208 -5.37 0.95 -7.35
CA ALA A 208 -4.49 -0.14 -6.95
C ALA A 208 -3.01 0.25 -7.05
N MET A 209 -2.62 1.02 -8.06
CA MET A 209 -1.24 1.48 -8.24
C MET A 209 -0.73 2.30 -7.04
N ASN A 210 -1.59 3.02 -6.34
CA ASN A 210 -1.21 3.77 -5.14
C ASN A 210 -0.70 2.86 -4.00
N PHE A 211 -1.12 1.60 -3.98
CA PHE A 211 -0.66 0.60 -3.01
C PHE A 211 0.82 0.21 -3.16
N THR A 212 1.45 0.58 -4.29
CA THR A 212 2.89 0.35 -4.52
C THR A 212 3.78 0.95 -3.43
N GLY A 213 3.35 2.04 -2.79
CA GLY A 213 4.08 2.74 -1.72
C GLY A 213 3.90 2.16 -0.31
N THR A 214 2.93 1.27 -0.11
CA THR A 214 2.52 0.75 1.21
C THR A 214 2.71 -0.76 1.36
N SER A 215 3.12 -1.46 0.29
CA SER A 215 3.35 -2.90 0.28
C SER A 215 4.76 -3.31 0.71
N THR A 216 4.92 -4.57 1.14
CA THR A 216 6.22 -5.16 1.53
C THR A 216 6.99 -5.82 0.38
N PHE A 217 6.46 -5.82 -0.85
CA PHE A 217 7.02 -6.55 -1.99
C PHE A 217 7.64 -5.64 -3.07
N THR A 218 7.44 -4.33 -2.95
CA THR A 218 7.90 -3.36 -3.94
C THR A 218 9.32 -2.88 -3.65
N SER A 219 10.09 -2.68 -4.73
CA SER A 219 11.39 -2.03 -4.69
C SER A 219 11.29 -0.61 -5.28
N PRO A 220 12.19 0.32 -4.93
CA PRO A 220 12.16 1.68 -5.49
C PRO A 220 12.18 1.71 -7.03
N SER A 221 12.95 0.80 -7.65
CA SER A 221 12.99 0.66 -9.11
C SER A 221 11.68 0.11 -9.69
N GLY A 222 11.04 -0.83 -8.99
CA GLY A 222 9.72 -1.37 -9.36
C GLY A 222 8.64 -0.29 -9.31
N VAL A 223 8.57 0.47 -8.22
CA VAL A 223 7.62 1.59 -8.08
C VAL A 223 7.84 2.63 -9.17
N LYS A 224 9.10 3.02 -9.44
CA LYS A 224 9.42 4.00 -10.50
C LYS A 224 9.02 3.51 -11.90
N LYS A 225 9.10 2.20 -12.15
CA LYS A 225 8.65 1.60 -13.41
C LYS A 225 7.13 1.59 -13.53
N GLU A 226 6.42 1.43 -12.41
CA GLU A 226 4.96 1.36 -12.41
C GLU A 226 4.30 2.74 -12.51
N MET A 227 4.95 3.78 -11.98
CA MET A 227 4.46 5.17 -12.03
C MET A 227 4.81 5.94 -13.32
N ARG A 228 5.62 5.36 -14.20
CA ARG A 228 6.05 5.97 -15.48
C ARG A 228 5.33 5.30 -16.64
#